data_AF-A0A501XSZ9-F1
#
_entry.id   AF-A0A501XSZ9-F1
#
_cell.length_a   1.000
_cell.length_b   1.000
_cell.length_c   1.000
_cell.angle_alpha   90.00
_cell.angle_beta   90.00
_cell.angle_gamma   90.00
#
_symmetry.space_group_name_H-M   'P 1'
#
loop_
_entity.id
_entity.type
_entity.pdbx_description
1 polymer ?
#
loop_
_entity_poly.entity_id
_entity_poly.type
_entity_poly.pdbx_seq_one_letter_code
_entity_poly.pdbx_strand_id
1 'polypeptide(L)'
;MLKKMMLMCALCFSTSLMAASLADSHSERSDCESCHKDKTPSADYVFENEQCVSCHGEMKTLAGEAHTKHDGVLTCTNCHIAHEEKAPADACKACH
;
A
#
# COMPACT_ATOMS: atom_id res chain seq x y z
N MET A 1 21.90 -13.77 40.35
CA MET A 1 21.38 -12.57 39.64
C MET A 1 21.38 -12.74 38.11
N LEU A 2 22.21 -13.64 37.55
CA LEU A 2 22.28 -13.96 36.12
C LEU A 2 20.97 -14.50 35.51
N LYS A 3 20.20 -15.31 36.28
CA LYS A 3 18.89 -15.86 35.83
C LYS A 3 17.78 -14.81 35.66
N LYS A 4 17.84 -13.68 36.38
CA LYS A 4 16.88 -12.57 36.22
C LYS A 4 17.24 -11.66 35.04
N MET A 5 18.53 -11.59 34.68
CA MET A 5 19.00 -10.82 33.52
C MET A 5 18.60 -11.48 32.19
N MET A 6 18.51 -12.81 32.14
CA MET A 6 18.13 -13.54 30.93
C MET A 6 16.63 -13.40 30.59
N LEU A 7 15.78 -13.20 31.58
CA LEU A 7 14.33 -13.00 31.37
C LEU A 7 14.01 -11.59 30.84
N MET A 8 14.90 -10.62 31.01
CA MET A 8 14.69 -9.24 30.57
C MET A 8 15.15 -8.99 29.12
N CYS A 9 16.01 -9.85 28.57
CA CYS A 9 16.47 -9.75 27.18
C CYS A 9 15.44 -10.28 26.17
N ALA A 10 14.50 -11.14 26.62
CA ALA A 10 13.44 -11.71 25.78
C ALA A 10 12.23 -10.77 25.57
N LEU A 11 12.15 -9.66 26.32
CA LEU A 11 11.09 -8.65 26.17
C LEU A 11 11.48 -7.50 25.22
N CYS A 12 12.73 -7.45 24.77
CA CYS A 12 13.23 -6.37 23.90
C CYS A 12 13.28 -6.76 22.41
N PHE A 13 13.00 -8.01 22.08
CA PHE A 13 12.89 -8.50 20.71
C PHE A 13 11.55 -9.22 20.58
N SER A 14 10.54 -8.60 19.95
CA SER A 14 9.49 -9.24 19.13
C SER A 14 8.30 -8.31 18.84
N THR A 15 8.55 -7.03 18.56
CA THR A 15 7.73 -6.35 17.54
C THR A 15 8.63 -6.16 16.34
N SER A 16 8.88 -7.26 15.63
CA SER A 16 9.26 -7.14 14.23
C SER A 16 8.18 -6.28 13.60
N LEU A 17 8.53 -5.05 13.26
CA LEU A 17 7.70 -4.18 12.45
C LEU A 17 7.66 -4.88 11.08
N MET A 18 6.75 -5.86 10.92
CA MET A 18 6.46 -6.46 9.61
C MET A 18 6.11 -5.29 8.69
N ALA A 19 6.63 -5.29 7.46
CA ALA A 19 6.34 -4.20 6.55
C ALA A 19 4.82 -4.20 6.32
N ALA A 20 4.12 -3.15 6.71
CA ALA A 20 2.68 -3.10 6.48
C ALA A 20 2.40 -2.97 4.99
N SER A 21 1.37 -3.65 4.48
CA SER A 21 0.90 -3.40 3.12
C SER A 21 0.34 -1.98 3.00
N LEU A 22 0.15 -1.49 1.76
CA LEU A 22 -0.47 -0.18 1.56
C LEU A 22 -1.90 -0.17 2.13
N ALA A 23 -2.62 -1.28 1.98
CA ALA A 23 -3.98 -1.47 2.47
C ALA A 23 -4.00 -1.43 4.00
N ASP A 24 -3.07 -2.12 4.68
CA ASP A 24 -2.96 -2.05 6.15
C ASP A 24 -2.73 -0.60 6.59
N SER A 25 -1.78 0.08 5.96
CA SER A 25 -1.44 1.48 6.25
C SER A 25 -2.61 2.44 6.03
N HIS A 26 -3.50 2.17 5.06
CA HIS A 26 -4.71 2.96 4.85
C HIS A 26 -5.81 2.59 5.84
N SER A 27 -5.94 1.31 6.18
CA SER A 27 -6.93 0.81 7.14
C SER A 27 -6.72 1.34 8.57
N GLU A 28 -5.49 1.72 8.92
CA GLU A 28 -5.16 2.39 10.18
C GLU A 28 -5.78 3.79 10.30
N ARG A 29 -6.08 4.44 9.17
CA ARG A 29 -6.58 5.82 9.11
C ARG A 29 -7.97 5.93 8.48
N SER A 30 -8.52 4.85 7.94
CA SER A 30 -9.77 4.82 7.18
C SER A 30 -10.36 3.41 7.18
N ASP A 31 -11.68 3.25 6.98
CA ASP A 31 -12.29 1.91 6.86
C ASP A 31 -12.05 1.31 5.46
N CYS A 32 -12.30 0.01 5.28
CA CYS A 32 -12.23 -0.67 3.98
C CYS A 32 -13.07 0.03 2.91
N GLU A 33 -14.19 0.66 3.31
CA GLU A 33 -15.07 1.44 2.44
C GLU A 33 -14.44 2.69 1.86
N SER A 34 -13.29 3.13 2.38
CA SER A 34 -12.54 4.21 1.77
C SER A 34 -12.02 3.85 0.37
N CYS A 35 -11.82 2.55 0.10
CA CYS A 35 -11.35 2.05 -1.20
C CYS A 35 -12.35 1.10 -1.87
N HIS A 36 -13.14 0.35 -1.10
CA HIS A 36 -14.00 -0.74 -1.61
C HIS A 36 -15.47 -0.51 -1.31
N LYS A 37 -16.29 -0.40 -2.35
CA LYS A 37 -17.73 -0.25 -2.17
C LYS A 37 -18.29 -1.48 -1.45
N ASP A 38 -19.03 -1.26 -0.37
CA ASP A 38 -19.59 -2.33 0.48
C ASP A 38 -18.51 -3.32 0.96
N LYS A 39 -17.29 -2.83 1.26
CA LYS A 39 -16.09 -3.61 1.64
C LYS A 39 -15.69 -4.69 0.61
N THR A 40 -16.13 -4.56 -0.64
CA THR A 40 -15.89 -5.54 -1.70
C THR A 40 -15.13 -4.89 -2.86
N PRO A 41 -14.10 -5.54 -3.41
CA PRO A 41 -13.40 -5.01 -4.57
C PRO A 41 -14.32 -4.93 -5.79
N SER A 42 -14.24 -3.84 -6.53
CA SER A 42 -14.91 -3.76 -7.83
C SER A 42 -14.31 -4.76 -8.82
N ALA A 43 -15.09 -5.16 -9.82
CA ALA A 43 -14.67 -6.17 -10.78
C ALA A 43 -13.59 -5.66 -11.76
N ASP A 44 -13.54 -4.35 -11.98
CA ASP A 44 -12.68 -3.69 -12.96
C ASP A 44 -11.64 -2.75 -12.32
N TYR A 45 -11.64 -2.63 -11.00
CA TYR A 45 -10.79 -1.74 -10.20
C TYR A 45 -10.96 -0.25 -10.50
N VAL A 46 -12.02 0.14 -11.22
CA VAL A 46 -12.29 1.54 -11.56
C VAL A 46 -12.63 2.32 -10.30
N PHE A 47 -13.50 1.76 -9.45
CA PHE A 47 -13.88 2.39 -8.19
C PHE A 47 -12.66 2.64 -7.29
N GLU A 48 -11.81 1.63 -7.08
CA GLU A 48 -10.61 1.76 -6.25
C GLU A 48 -9.66 2.84 -6.77
N ASN A 49 -9.49 2.94 -8.09
CA ASN A 49 -8.68 3.99 -8.69
C ASN A 49 -9.27 5.39 -8.46
N GLU A 50 -10.58 5.56 -8.57
CA GLU A 50 -11.26 6.81 -8.24
C GLU A 50 -11.02 7.22 -6.78
N GLN A 51 -11.05 6.25 -5.86
CA GLN A 51 -10.76 6.49 -4.45
C GLN A 51 -9.32 6.98 -4.24
N CYS A 52 -8.34 6.40 -4.94
CA CYS A 52 -6.95 6.88 -4.92
C CYS A 52 -6.86 8.36 -5.36
N VAL A 53 -7.46 8.67 -6.51
CA VAL A 53 -7.42 10.00 -7.12
C VAL A 53 -8.15 11.03 -6.26
N SER A 54 -9.23 10.64 -5.56
CA SER A 54 -10.01 11.56 -4.71
C SER A 54 -9.19 12.21 -3.59
N CYS A 55 -8.16 11.52 -3.10
CA CYS A 55 -7.28 12.00 -2.03
C CYS A 55 -5.89 12.43 -2.52
N HIS A 56 -5.31 11.68 -3.47
CA HIS A 56 -3.94 11.91 -3.94
C HIS A 56 -3.87 12.82 -5.18
N GLY A 57 -4.98 13.04 -5.89
CA GLY A 57 -5.03 13.79 -7.13
C GLY A 57 -4.75 12.93 -8.36
N GLU A 58 -4.85 13.56 -9.53
CA GLU A 58 -4.62 12.90 -10.82
C GLU A 58 -3.13 12.56 -11.01
N MET A 59 -2.85 11.50 -11.78
CA MET A 59 -1.49 10.97 -11.93
C MET A 59 -0.49 12.01 -12.46
N LYS A 60 -0.88 12.86 -13.42
CA LYS A 60 -0.06 14.00 -13.90
C LYS A 60 0.33 15.03 -12.85
N THR A 61 -0.38 15.08 -11.72
CA THR A 61 -0.13 16.04 -10.63
C THR A 61 0.80 15.50 -9.55
N LEU A 62 1.05 14.18 -9.58
CA LEU A 62 1.90 13.50 -8.60
C LEU A 62 3.38 13.69 -8.91
N ALA A 63 4.20 13.69 -7.86
CA ALA A 63 5.64 13.77 -7.99
C ALA A 63 6.23 12.48 -8.62
N GLY A 64 7.33 12.65 -9.36
CA GLY A 64 8.07 11.55 -9.98
C GLY A 64 7.65 11.29 -11.42
N GLU A 65 8.63 11.17 -12.31
CA GLU A 65 8.39 11.03 -13.76
C GLU A 65 7.57 9.80 -14.15
N ALA A 66 7.62 8.73 -13.34
CA ALA A 66 6.89 7.51 -13.60
C ALA A 66 5.37 7.76 -13.63
N HIS A 67 4.84 8.59 -12.73
CA HIS A 67 3.41 8.93 -12.75
C HIS A 67 3.04 9.67 -14.04
N THR A 68 3.74 10.76 -14.36
CA THR A 68 3.44 11.54 -15.57
C THR A 68 3.54 10.72 -16.86
N LYS A 69 4.49 9.78 -16.94
CA LYS A 69 4.68 8.91 -18.12
C LYS A 69 3.58 7.86 -18.30
N HIS A 70 2.83 7.53 -17.25
CA HIS A 70 1.75 6.53 -17.29
C HIS A 70 0.35 7.14 -17.12
N ASP A 71 0.26 8.47 -17.06
CA ASP A 71 -1.01 9.21 -16.99
C ASP A 71 -1.92 8.85 -18.17
N GLY A 72 -3.18 8.50 -17.87
CA GLY A 72 -4.16 8.10 -18.86
C GLY A 72 -3.94 6.71 -19.49
N VAL A 73 -2.88 5.99 -19.11
CA VAL A 73 -2.56 4.64 -19.62
C VAL A 73 -2.77 3.58 -18.55
N LEU A 74 -2.31 3.86 -17.32
CA LEU A 74 -2.39 2.95 -16.19
C LEU A 74 -3.20 3.56 -15.03
N THR A 75 -3.69 2.69 -14.16
CA THR A 75 -4.27 3.02 -12.86
C THR A 75 -3.24 2.85 -11.75
N CYS A 76 -3.51 3.41 -10.57
CA CYS A 76 -2.63 3.32 -9.41
C CYS A 76 -2.31 1.85 -9.06
N THR A 77 -3.32 0.99 -9.14
CA THR A 77 -3.28 -0.43 -8.77
C THR A 77 -2.51 -1.31 -9.76
N ASN A 78 -2.14 -0.81 -10.95
CA ASN A 78 -1.27 -1.55 -11.86
C ASN A 78 0.16 -1.70 -11.31
N CYS A 79 0.61 -0.75 -10.48
CA CYS A 79 1.94 -0.79 -9.85
C CYS A 79 1.86 -0.92 -8.32
N HIS A 80 0.94 -0.18 -7.68
CA HIS A 80 0.74 -0.22 -6.24
C HIS A 80 -0.19 -1.38 -5.85
N ILE A 81 0.38 -2.56 -5.63
CA ILE A 81 -0.40 -3.74 -5.22
C ILE A 81 -0.76 -3.62 -3.74
N ALA A 82 -1.93 -3.06 -3.46
CA ALA A 82 -2.21 -2.50 -2.15
C ALA A 82 -2.24 -3.52 -1.00
N HIS A 83 -2.69 -4.75 -1.27
CA HIS A 83 -2.78 -5.83 -0.27
C HIS A 83 -1.51 -6.70 -0.20
N GLU A 84 -0.44 -6.33 -0.90
CA GLU A 84 0.84 -7.03 -0.85
C GLU A 84 1.93 -6.11 -0.29
N GLU A 85 2.89 -6.70 0.41
CA GLU A 85 4.14 -6.03 0.80
C GLU A 85 5.08 -5.91 -0.41
N LYS A 86 4.69 -5.11 -1.40
CA LYS A 86 5.39 -5.01 -2.70
C LYS A 86 5.75 -3.57 -3.05
N ALA A 87 7.01 -3.36 -3.40
CA ALA A 87 7.45 -2.05 -3.89
C ALA A 87 6.90 -1.80 -5.31
N PRO A 88 6.39 -0.60 -5.63
CA PRO A 88 5.84 -0.30 -6.96
C PRO A 88 6.86 -0.49 -8.08
N ALA A 89 8.15 -0.26 -7.81
CA ALA A 89 9.23 -0.44 -8.77
C ALA A 89 9.41 -1.91 -9.21
N ASP A 90 8.96 -2.88 -8.41
CA ASP A 90 9.01 -4.30 -8.79
C ASP A 90 7.99 -4.65 -9.89
N ALA A 91 7.02 -3.78 -10.15
CA ALA A 91 6.04 -3.94 -11.22
C ALA A 91 6.59 -3.56 -12.61
N CYS A 92 7.71 -2.82 -12.69
CA CYS A 92 8.29 -2.39 -13.97
C CYS A 92 8.53 -3.57 -14.92
N LYS A 93 9.09 -4.67 -14.38
CA LYS A 93 9.43 -5.90 -15.13
C LYS A 93 8.21 -6.67 -15.66
N ALA A 94 7.00 -6.33 -15.20
CA ALA A 94 5.78 -6.93 -15.72
C ALA A 94 5.42 -6.40 -17.11
N CYS A 95 5.98 -5.25 -17.51
CA CYS A 95 5.67 -4.57 -18.77
C CYS A 95 6.91 -4.22 -19.62
N HIS A 96 8.09 -4.06 -19.01
CA HIS A 96 9.35 -3.64 -19.64
C HIS A 96 10.50 -4.60 -19.32
#